data_AF-A0A2P7TEE7-F1
#
_entry.id   AF-A0A2P7TEE7-F1
#
_cell.length_a   1.000
_cell.length_b   1.000
_cell.length_c   1.000
_cell.angle_alpha   90.00
_cell.angle_beta   90.00
_cell.angle_gamma   90.00
#
_symmetry.space_group_name_H-M   'P 1'
#
loop_
_entity.id
_entity.type
_entity.pdbx_description
1 polymer ?
#
loop_
_entity_poly.entity_id
_entity_poly.type
_entity_poly.pdbx_seq_one_letter_code
_entity_poly.pdbx_strand_id
1 'polypeptide(L)'
;MSAIRTCILLLCFLLPVTGQPVAAQTKMPPLHLQAQFDNPYYFIQPGGAATAQLVYLLVQVNAAPSAEQNFRTPVNIALVLDRSKSMRGAKLQYAKEAAQYVIDRLDKKDRIAIIAYDDVIQLVSPAKPVKNKRKLKKRINKIEFNGNTNLSDGLFAGYEQVQTYYANGYVNRLLLLSDGLANKGITNRFLLMDTARRVNQSTNVTLSTFGLGASFDEDLLEWLADWGGGNYYFIEKARKIPAVFKQELQEMQQVCIQQCRAEITLPQNWQVIKVYGSPYSQKENTLYLDFDDVFATQTKAALIQLQLPATQTDTFKLPVYCTYRKLPETILQQTQMPLQVQPTANKTQYLAAFDSTVLSHVLLFETNQKLYDAIAIADGGNYDASGIAATELLKKLQTQLLRFPANAMLKKQFELVQNYIGQLVYAAQYNEYQQKMMQKNAKHDNYRIRKKRK
;
A
#
# COMPACT_ATOMS: atom_id res chain seq x y z
N MET A 1 -73.24 34.14 30.41
CA MET A 1 -73.82 33.63 31.68
C MET A 1 -73.06 32.36 32.04
N SER A 2 -71.97 32.52 32.80
CA SER A 2 -71.81 32.15 34.23
C SER A 2 -71.35 30.68 34.39
N ALA A 3 -70.08 30.42 34.73
CA ALA A 3 -69.53 30.35 36.11
C ALA A 3 -69.76 28.92 36.69
N ILE A 4 -68.83 28.15 37.30
CA ILE A 4 -67.79 28.41 38.31
C ILE A 4 -66.92 27.12 38.49
N ARG A 5 -65.62 27.33 38.76
CA ARG A 5 -64.61 26.63 39.62
C ARG A 5 -64.73 25.11 39.88
N THR A 6 -63.62 24.36 39.92
CA THR A 6 -62.84 24.12 41.17
C THR A 6 -61.42 23.60 40.89
N CYS A 7 -60.42 24.22 41.55
CA CYS A 7 -59.02 23.82 41.66
C CYS A 7 -58.83 22.64 42.63
N ILE A 8 -57.89 21.73 42.35
CA ILE A 8 -57.13 21.00 43.37
C ILE A 8 -55.64 21.04 42.99
N LEU A 9 -54.84 21.64 43.88
CA LEU A 9 -53.38 21.62 43.89
C LEU A 9 -52.86 20.21 44.20
N LEU A 10 -51.81 19.76 43.51
CA LEU A 10 -50.88 18.78 44.08
C LEU A 10 -49.43 19.26 43.84
N LEU A 11 -48.73 19.47 44.95
CA LEU A 11 -47.30 19.76 45.04
C LEU A 11 -46.48 18.61 44.46
N CYS A 12 -45.58 18.89 43.51
CA CYS A 12 -44.44 18.04 43.21
C CYS A 12 -43.15 18.83 43.49
N PHE A 13 -42.33 18.27 44.38
CA PHE A 13 -41.02 18.79 44.78
C PHE A 13 -40.08 18.95 43.58
N LEU A 14 -39.53 20.15 43.40
CA LEU A 14 -38.37 20.43 42.57
C LEU A 14 -37.09 20.00 43.32
N LEU A 15 -36.42 18.95 42.86
CA LEU A 15 -35.01 18.73 43.15
C LEU A 15 -34.16 19.34 42.02
N PRO A 16 -33.11 20.11 42.31
CA PRO A 16 -32.20 20.58 41.27
C PRO A 16 -31.29 19.43 40.86
N VAL A 17 -31.47 18.91 39.64
CA VAL A 17 -30.46 18.07 39.00
C VAL A 17 -29.32 18.99 38.56
N THR A 18 -28.30 19.10 39.39
CA THR A 18 -27.00 19.67 38.99
C THR A 18 -26.33 18.70 38.03
N GLY A 19 -26.71 18.75 36.76
CA GLY A 19 -25.97 18.12 35.68
C GLY A 19 -24.70 18.91 35.41
N GLN A 20 -23.55 18.38 35.82
CA GLN A 20 -22.27 18.86 35.31
C GLN A 20 -22.25 18.70 33.78
N PRO A 21 -21.68 19.65 33.02
CA PRO A 21 -21.49 19.48 31.59
C PRO A 21 -20.49 18.33 31.39
N VAL A 22 -20.97 17.18 30.91
CA VAL A 22 -20.09 16.14 30.39
C VAL A 22 -19.44 16.74 29.15
N ALA A 23 -18.17 17.14 29.30
CA ALA A 23 -17.35 17.56 28.19
C ALA A 23 -17.45 16.48 27.10
N ALA A 24 -18.01 16.85 25.96
CA ALA A 24 -17.94 16.02 24.76
C ALA A 24 -16.46 15.85 24.44
N GLN A 25 -15.87 14.73 24.86
CA GLN A 25 -14.59 14.28 24.35
C GLN A 25 -14.81 14.09 22.86
N THR A 26 -14.38 15.05 22.05
CA THR A 26 -14.29 14.94 20.60
C THR A 26 -13.37 13.76 20.32
N LYS A 27 -13.97 12.58 20.19
CA LYS A 27 -13.30 11.34 19.81
C LYS A 27 -12.70 11.62 18.43
N MET A 28 -11.37 11.73 18.36
CA MET A 28 -10.68 11.98 17.09
C MET A 28 -11.18 10.98 16.03
N PRO A 29 -11.35 11.42 14.76
CA PRO A 29 -11.76 10.49 13.72
C PRO A 29 -10.75 9.33 13.65
N PRO A 30 -11.23 8.10 13.41
CA PRO A 30 -10.40 6.90 13.41
C PRO A 30 -9.29 6.95 12.32
N LEU A 31 -9.52 7.76 11.28
CA LEU A 31 -8.57 8.08 10.24
C LEU A 31 -8.27 9.58 10.26
N HIS A 32 -6.99 9.93 10.36
CA HIS A 32 -6.49 11.28 10.20
C HIS A 32 -6.03 11.50 8.76
N LEU A 33 -6.79 12.29 8.01
CA LEU A 33 -6.43 12.74 6.67
C LEU A 33 -5.60 14.04 6.79
N GLN A 34 -4.45 14.08 6.13
CA GLN A 34 -3.65 15.28 5.95
C GLN A 34 -3.40 15.48 4.48
N ALA A 35 -3.44 16.73 4.03
CA ALA A 35 -2.98 17.07 2.70
C ALA A 35 -2.38 18.48 2.72
N GLN A 36 -1.40 18.72 1.85
CA GLN A 36 -0.72 20.00 1.76
C GLN A 36 0.05 20.13 0.44
N PHE A 37 0.05 21.33 -0.14
CA PHE A 37 0.91 21.66 -1.26
C PHE A 37 2.35 21.89 -0.79
N ASP A 38 3.31 21.72 -1.70
CA ASP A 38 4.70 22.11 -1.49
C ASP A 38 4.86 23.61 -1.28
N ASN A 39 3.91 24.40 -1.77
CA ASN A 39 3.81 25.82 -1.52
C ASN A 39 2.34 26.24 -1.48
N PRO A 40 1.88 27.04 -0.50
CA PRO A 40 0.52 27.59 -0.51
C PRO A 40 0.31 28.61 -1.64
N TYR A 41 1.39 29.03 -2.32
CA TYR A 41 1.35 29.91 -3.46
C TYR A 41 1.84 29.22 -4.74
N TYR A 42 1.27 29.60 -5.88
CA TYR A 42 1.90 29.41 -7.18
C TYR A 42 2.33 30.78 -7.73
N PHE A 43 3.42 30.81 -8.50
CA PHE A 43 4.08 32.06 -8.85
C PHE A 43 3.54 32.61 -10.18
N ILE A 44 3.14 33.88 -10.17
CA ILE A 44 2.70 34.59 -11.38
C ILE A 44 3.74 35.67 -11.73
N GLN A 45 4.30 35.59 -12.94
CA GLN A 45 5.26 36.60 -13.42
C GLN A 45 4.53 37.90 -13.77
N PRO A 46 4.92 39.06 -13.21
CA PRO A 46 4.37 40.35 -13.62
C PRO A 46 4.75 40.66 -15.08
N GLY A 47 3.77 40.78 -15.96
CA GLY A 47 3.98 41.17 -17.37
C GLY A 47 4.80 40.19 -18.23
N GLY A 48 5.05 38.97 -17.74
CA GLY A 48 5.85 37.96 -18.42
C GLY A 48 5.02 36.95 -19.22
N ALA A 49 5.69 36.20 -20.09
CA ALA A 49 5.08 35.06 -20.76
C ALA A 49 4.67 34.02 -19.71
N ALA A 50 3.39 33.66 -19.76
CA ALA A 50 2.82 32.59 -18.96
C ALA A 50 3.66 31.30 -19.15
N THR A 51 4.27 30.79 -18.08
CA THR A 51 4.95 29.48 -18.10
C THR A 51 4.20 28.49 -17.21
N ALA A 52 4.03 27.27 -17.71
CA ALA A 52 3.41 26.20 -16.93
C ALA A 52 4.29 25.87 -15.72
N GLN A 53 3.68 25.76 -14.55
CA GLN A 53 4.38 25.55 -13.29
C GLN A 53 4.09 24.15 -12.74
N LEU A 54 5.11 23.48 -12.20
CA LEU A 54 4.94 22.26 -11.45
C LEU A 54 4.71 22.58 -9.97
N VAL A 55 3.68 21.96 -9.38
CA VAL A 55 3.42 21.98 -7.94
C VAL A 55 3.26 20.55 -7.44
N TYR A 56 3.54 20.33 -6.17
CA TYR A 56 3.39 19.02 -5.55
C TYR A 56 2.34 19.05 -4.46
N LEU A 57 1.44 18.07 -4.48
CA LEU A 57 0.45 17.86 -3.42
C LEU A 57 0.79 16.57 -2.68
N LEU A 58 1.04 16.66 -1.39
CA LEU A 58 1.20 15.51 -0.51
C LEU A 58 -0.15 15.19 0.14
N VAL A 59 -0.60 13.95 0.04
CA VAL A 59 -1.78 13.42 0.74
C VAL A 59 -1.34 12.27 1.63
N GLN A 60 -1.71 12.31 2.91
CA GLN A 60 -1.38 11.30 3.89
C GLN A 60 -2.63 10.85 4.63
N VAL A 61 -2.69 9.55 4.89
CA VAL A 61 -3.70 8.96 5.76
C VAL A 61 -2.99 8.24 6.90
N ASN A 62 -3.41 8.52 8.12
CA ASN A 62 -2.89 7.90 9.33
C ASN A 62 -4.04 7.29 10.12
N ALA A 63 -3.94 6.00 10.45
CA ALA A 63 -4.90 5.38 11.35
C ALA A 63 -4.51 5.67 12.80
N ALA A 64 -5.47 6.21 13.56
CA ALA A 64 -5.28 6.47 14.98
C ALA A 64 -4.96 5.14 15.72
N PRO A 65 -4.17 5.18 16.81
CA PRO A 65 -4.01 4.01 17.67
C PRO A 65 -5.37 3.51 18.13
N SER A 66 -5.61 2.19 18.05
CA SER A 66 -6.82 1.62 18.61
C SER A 66 -6.79 1.80 20.13
N ALA A 67 -7.86 2.33 20.71
CA ALA A 67 -8.04 2.42 22.16
C ALA A 67 -8.23 1.04 22.82
N GLU A 68 -8.53 0.00 22.02
CA GLU A 68 -8.75 -1.36 22.50
C GLU A 68 -7.42 -2.11 22.61
N GLN A 69 -7.04 -2.45 23.85
CA GLN A 69 -5.99 -3.43 24.09
C GLN A 69 -6.41 -4.76 23.45
N ASN A 70 -5.56 -5.31 22.56
CA ASN A 70 -5.76 -6.57 21.81
C ASN A 70 -6.73 -6.53 20.61
N PHE A 71 -6.90 -5.37 19.94
CA PHE A 71 -7.61 -5.33 18.65
C PHE A 71 -6.99 -6.30 17.64
N ARG A 72 -7.80 -7.26 17.16
CA ARG A 72 -7.43 -8.26 16.16
C ARG A 72 -8.56 -8.41 15.14
N THR A 73 -8.29 -8.04 13.91
CA THR A 73 -9.22 -8.20 12.79
C THR A 73 -9.27 -9.66 12.32
N PRO A 74 -10.45 -10.27 12.20
CA PRO A 74 -10.58 -11.61 11.66
C PRO A 74 -10.25 -11.64 10.16
N VAL A 75 -9.73 -12.76 9.68
CA VAL A 75 -9.24 -12.87 8.30
C VAL A 75 -9.98 -13.96 7.50
N ASN A 76 -10.20 -13.69 6.22
CA ASN A 76 -10.64 -14.66 5.22
C ASN A 76 -9.55 -14.74 4.16
N ILE A 77 -8.72 -15.77 4.23
CA ILE A 77 -7.52 -15.87 3.40
C ILE A 77 -7.55 -17.05 2.44
N ALA A 78 -6.99 -16.86 1.25
CA ALA A 78 -6.61 -17.96 0.38
C ALA A 78 -5.09 -18.05 0.35
N LEU A 79 -4.54 -19.20 0.77
CA LEU A 79 -3.13 -19.54 0.55
C LEU A 79 -3.00 -20.20 -0.81
N VAL A 80 -2.40 -19.51 -1.77
CA VAL A 80 -2.11 -20.04 -3.10
C VAL A 80 -0.62 -20.32 -3.20
N LEU A 81 -0.28 -21.61 -3.20
CA LEU A 81 1.08 -22.09 -3.08
C LEU A 81 1.54 -22.71 -4.40
N ASP A 82 2.60 -22.15 -4.98
CA ASP A 82 3.29 -22.77 -6.10
C ASP A 82 3.85 -24.13 -5.67
N ARG A 83 3.55 -25.17 -6.45
CA ARG A 83 4.08 -26.54 -6.32
C ARG A 83 4.76 -26.99 -7.61
N SER A 84 5.17 -26.07 -8.48
CA SER A 84 5.92 -26.37 -9.69
C SER A 84 7.24 -27.10 -9.38
N LYS A 85 7.85 -27.72 -10.39
CA LYS A 85 9.12 -28.46 -10.22
C LYS A 85 10.25 -27.61 -9.61
N SER A 86 10.26 -26.29 -9.79
CA SER A 86 11.26 -25.39 -9.17
C SER A 86 11.15 -25.33 -7.65
N MET A 87 9.97 -25.61 -7.09
CA MET A 87 9.68 -25.66 -5.66
C MET A 87 10.19 -26.94 -4.98
N ARG A 88 10.76 -27.92 -5.71
CA ARG A 88 11.21 -29.20 -5.14
C ARG A 88 12.14 -29.05 -3.93
N GLY A 89 12.09 -30.04 -3.04
CA GLY A 89 12.96 -30.11 -1.86
C GLY A 89 12.63 -29.03 -0.83
N ALA A 90 13.65 -28.29 -0.39
CA ALA A 90 13.55 -27.36 0.73
C ALA A 90 12.52 -26.23 0.51
N LYS A 91 12.33 -25.74 -0.73
CA LYS A 91 11.41 -24.62 -1.00
C LYS A 91 9.96 -24.99 -0.68
N LEU A 92 9.47 -26.10 -1.23
CA LEU A 92 8.13 -26.62 -0.93
C LEU A 92 7.99 -26.98 0.55
N GLN A 93 9.04 -27.52 1.17
CA GLN A 93 9.00 -27.84 2.60
C GLN A 93 8.81 -26.57 3.45
N TYR A 94 9.56 -25.50 3.20
CA TYR A 94 9.37 -24.24 3.92
C TYR A 94 8.05 -23.54 3.57
N ALA A 95 7.53 -23.68 2.35
CA ALA A 95 6.20 -23.19 1.97
C ALA A 95 5.10 -23.92 2.78
N LYS A 96 5.21 -25.25 2.92
CA LYS A 96 4.31 -26.04 3.78
C LYS A 96 4.42 -25.62 5.24
N GLU A 97 5.62 -25.41 5.76
CA GLU A 97 5.84 -24.94 7.14
C GLU A 97 5.23 -23.56 7.38
N ALA A 98 5.38 -22.63 6.43
CA ALA A 98 4.76 -21.31 6.49
C ALA A 98 3.23 -21.38 6.46
N ALA A 99 2.65 -22.22 5.60
CA ALA A 99 1.21 -22.44 5.58
C ALA A 99 0.69 -23.06 6.89
N GLN A 100 1.45 -23.98 7.48
CA GLN A 100 1.14 -24.54 8.81
C GLN A 100 1.26 -23.49 9.92
N TYR A 101 2.26 -22.61 9.82
CA TYR A 101 2.44 -21.48 10.75
C TYR A 101 1.21 -20.57 10.72
N VAL A 102 0.73 -20.21 9.53
CA VAL A 102 -0.50 -19.42 9.36
C VAL A 102 -1.66 -20.10 10.07
N ILE A 103 -1.91 -21.40 9.78
CA ILE A 103 -2.99 -22.18 10.40
C ILE A 103 -2.92 -22.15 11.93
N ASP A 104 -1.73 -22.21 12.52
CA ASP A 104 -1.57 -22.18 13.98
C ASP A 104 -2.04 -20.86 14.60
N ARG A 105 -1.95 -19.74 13.88
CA ARG A 105 -2.32 -18.39 14.36
C ARG A 105 -3.74 -17.99 14.00
N LEU A 106 -4.44 -18.79 13.18
CA LEU A 106 -5.84 -18.57 12.91
C LEU A 106 -6.70 -19.05 14.09
N ASP A 107 -7.77 -18.33 14.41
CA ASP A 107 -8.78 -18.74 15.37
C ASP A 107 -10.04 -19.31 14.67
N LYS A 108 -11.07 -19.64 15.45
CA LYS A 108 -12.31 -20.23 14.94
C LYS A 108 -13.17 -19.28 14.08
N LYS A 109 -12.93 -17.97 14.16
CA LYS A 109 -13.63 -16.94 13.38
C LYS A 109 -13.01 -16.78 12.00
N ASP A 110 -11.71 -17.05 11.86
CA ASP A 110 -10.99 -16.92 10.59
C ASP A 110 -11.37 -18.01 9.59
N ARG A 111 -11.28 -17.66 8.31
CA ARG A 111 -11.49 -18.56 7.18
C ARG A 111 -10.19 -18.75 6.41
N ILE A 112 -9.95 -19.97 5.95
CA ILE A 112 -8.78 -20.30 5.12
C ILE A 112 -9.15 -21.23 3.98
N ALA A 113 -8.79 -20.84 2.75
CA ALA A 113 -8.63 -21.73 1.62
C ALA A 113 -7.16 -22.09 1.43
N ILE A 114 -6.89 -23.30 0.93
CA ILE A 114 -5.54 -23.75 0.57
C ILE A 114 -5.63 -24.29 -0.84
N ILE A 115 -4.87 -23.67 -1.73
CA ILE A 115 -4.76 -24.00 -3.13
C ILE A 115 -3.29 -24.28 -3.39
N ALA A 116 -2.99 -25.40 -4.03
CA ALA A 116 -1.68 -25.66 -4.60
C ALA A 116 -1.81 -25.62 -6.12
N TYR A 117 -0.87 -24.95 -6.79
CA TYR A 117 -0.92 -24.80 -8.24
C TYR A 117 0.42 -25.11 -8.91
N ASP A 118 0.32 -25.71 -10.08
CA ASP A 118 1.38 -25.88 -11.07
C ASP A 118 0.80 -25.53 -12.44
N ASP A 119 0.72 -26.48 -13.38
CA ASP A 119 -0.11 -26.39 -14.58
C ASP A 119 -1.57 -26.83 -14.33
N VAL A 120 -1.86 -27.35 -13.14
CA VAL A 120 -3.20 -27.74 -12.68
C VAL A 120 -3.49 -27.13 -11.30
N ILE A 121 -4.76 -26.80 -11.06
CA ILE A 121 -5.23 -26.33 -9.75
C ILE A 121 -5.63 -27.49 -8.85
N GLN A 122 -5.00 -27.57 -7.68
CA GLN A 122 -5.40 -28.47 -6.60
C GLN A 122 -6.02 -27.68 -5.46
N LEU A 123 -7.35 -27.77 -5.30
CA LEU A 123 -8.05 -27.25 -4.12
C LEU A 123 -7.84 -28.18 -2.90
N VAL A 124 -6.76 -27.95 -2.15
CA VAL A 124 -6.39 -28.72 -0.96
C VAL A 124 -7.43 -28.56 0.16
N SER A 125 -7.96 -27.35 0.32
CA SER A 125 -9.11 -27.08 1.18
C SER A 125 -9.90 -25.87 0.68
N PRO A 126 -11.23 -25.94 0.54
CA PRO A 126 -12.06 -24.77 0.26
C PRO A 126 -12.04 -23.79 1.44
N ALA A 127 -12.33 -22.52 1.16
CA ALA A 127 -12.41 -21.47 2.18
C ALA A 127 -13.51 -21.80 3.20
N LYS A 128 -13.13 -21.93 4.48
CA LYS A 128 -14.08 -22.19 5.57
C LYS A 128 -13.50 -21.84 6.92
N PRO A 129 -14.35 -21.66 7.96
CA PRO A 129 -13.90 -21.44 9.32
C PRO A 129 -12.92 -22.51 9.80
N VAL A 130 -11.85 -22.09 10.48
CA VAL A 130 -10.80 -22.98 11.00
C VAL A 130 -11.30 -23.77 12.21
N LYS A 131 -11.86 -24.96 11.96
CA LYS A 131 -12.34 -25.86 13.02
C LYS A 131 -11.36 -26.97 13.39
N ASN A 132 -10.58 -27.48 12.43
CA ASN A 132 -9.67 -28.62 12.64
C ASN A 132 -8.30 -28.34 12.00
N LYS A 133 -7.46 -27.63 12.75
CA LYS A 133 -6.08 -27.28 12.34
C LYS A 133 -5.27 -28.53 11.96
N ARG A 134 -5.35 -29.60 12.76
CA ARG A 134 -4.64 -30.87 12.51
C ARG A 134 -4.99 -31.47 11.14
N LYS A 135 -6.26 -31.45 10.75
CA LYS A 135 -6.71 -31.95 9.43
C LYS A 135 -6.17 -31.09 8.28
N LEU A 136 -6.15 -29.77 8.44
CA LEU A 136 -5.57 -28.85 7.43
C LEU A 136 -4.07 -29.10 7.25
N LYS A 137 -3.31 -29.20 8.35
CA LYS A 137 -1.86 -29.50 8.30
C LYS A 137 -1.57 -30.85 7.63
N LYS A 138 -2.36 -31.89 7.94
CA LYS A 138 -2.25 -33.20 7.27
C LYS A 138 -2.47 -33.09 5.76
N ARG A 139 -3.37 -32.22 5.29
CA ARG A 139 -3.59 -31.99 3.85
C ARG A 139 -2.43 -31.23 3.20
N ILE A 140 -1.89 -30.21 3.87
CA ILE A 140 -0.69 -29.49 3.41
C ILE A 140 0.51 -30.43 3.23
N ASN A 141 0.73 -31.33 4.19
CA ASN A 141 1.87 -32.25 4.12
C ASN A 141 1.83 -33.16 2.89
N LYS A 142 0.64 -33.44 2.34
CA LYS A 142 0.42 -34.23 1.13
C LYS A 142 0.61 -33.46 -0.19
N ILE A 143 0.87 -32.16 -0.15
CA ILE A 143 1.18 -31.41 -1.37
C ILE A 143 2.52 -31.90 -1.91
N GLU A 144 2.56 -32.32 -3.17
CA GLU A 144 3.80 -32.73 -3.83
C GLU A 144 4.11 -31.77 -4.96
N PHE A 145 5.38 -31.68 -5.37
CA PHE A 145 5.71 -30.84 -6.51
C PHE A 145 5.34 -31.55 -7.82
N ASN A 146 4.88 -30.82 -8.82
CA ASN A 146 4.60 -31.36 -10.15
C ASN A 146 4.62 -30.24 -11.21
N GLY A 147 4.62 -30.59 -12.49
CA GLY A 147 4.22 -29.66 -13.56
C GLY A 147 5.09 -28.42 -13.79
N ASN A 148 4.50 -27.49 -14.55
CA ASN A 148 5.01 -26.15 -14.85
C ASN A 148 4.32 -25.09 -13.97
N THR A 149 4.32 -23.81 -14.35
CA THR A 149 3.80 -22.71 -13.50
C THR A 149 2.73 -21.90 -14.24
N ASN A 150 1.47 -22.21 -13.99
CA ASN A 150 0.30 -21.45 -14.45
C ASN A 150 -0.17 -20.49 -13.35
N LEU A 151 0.53 -19.36 -13.23
CA LEU A 151 0.28 -18.36 -12.19
C LEU A 151 -1.13 -17.75 -12.30
N SER A 152 -1.65 -17.55 -13.52
CA SER A 152 -2.96 -16.93 -13.70
C SER A 152 -4.09 -17.79 -13.13
N ASP A 153 -4.03 -19.11 -13.33
CA ASP A 153 -5.07 -20.00 -12.80
C ASP A 153 -4.99 -20.09 -11.27
N GLY A 154 -3.77 -20.08 -10.71
CA GLY A 154 -3.56 -20.00 -9.26
C GLY A 154 -4.15 -18.72 -8.68
N LEU A 155 -3.89 -17.58 -9.34
CA LEU A 155 -4.43 -16.28 -8.98
C LEU A 155 -5.97 -16.27 -9.01
N PHE A 156 -6.59 -16.76 -10.09
CA PHE A 156 -8.04 -16.76 -10.25
C PHE A 156 -8.75 -17.73 -9.30
N ALA A 157 -8.21 -18.94 -9.10
CA ALA A 157 -8.74 -19.88 -8.11
C ALA A 157 -8.65 -19.30 -6.69
N GLY A 158 -7.59 -18.55 -6.39
CA GLY A 158 -7.44 -17.81 -5.15
C GLY A 158 -8.54 -16.77 -4.96
N TYR A 159 -8.74 -15.90 -5.96
CA TYR A 159 -9.80 -14.88 -5.91
C TYR A 159 -11.18 -15.49 -5.78
N GLU A 160 -11.48 -16.52 -6.56
CA GLU A 160 -12.76 -17.24 -6.50
C GLU A 160 -13.07 -17.73 -5.09
N GLN A 161 -12.08 -18.34 -4.40
CA GLN A 161 -12.27 -18.82 -3.03
C GLN A 161 -12.52 -17.68 -2.04
N VAL A 162 -11.78 -16.57 -2.13
CA VAL A 162 -11.97 -15.45 -1.20
C VAL A 162 -13.31 -14.75 -1.45
N GLN A 163 -13.70 -14.57 -2.72
CA GLN A 163 -14.94 -13.91 -3.11
C GLN A 163 -16.18 -14.75 -2.79
N THR A 164 -16.16 -16.04 -3.09
CA THR A 164 -17.28 -16.96 -2.80
C THR A 164 -17.61 -17.00 -1.32
N TYR A 165 -16.57 -16.88 -0.47
CA TYR A 165 -16.70 -16.91 0.98
C TYR A 165 -16.38 -15.57 1.61
N TYR A 166 -16.65 -14.47 0.91
CA TYR A 166 -16.41 -13.12 1.40
C TYR A 166 -17.05 -12.92 2.78
N ALA A 167 -16.35 -12.19 3.65
CA ALA A 167 -16.82 -11.89 4.99
C ALA A 167 -16.73 -10.39 5.25
N ASN A 168 -17.88 -9.76 5.50
CA ASN A 168 -17.94 -8.36 5.91
C ASN A 168 -17.26 -8.18 7.28
N GLY A 169 -16.49 -7.11 7.44
CA GLY A 169 -15.73 -6.84 8.67
C GLY A 169 -14.46 -7.69 8.83
N TYR A 170 -14.05 -8.41 7.78
CA TYR A 170 -12.82 -9.20 7.74
C TYR A 170 -11.81 -8.57 6.77
N VAL A 171 -10.52 -8.88 6.98
CA VAL A 171 -9.55 -8.78 5.88
C VAL A 171 -9.74 -9.96 4.95
N ASN A 172 -10.22 -9.68 3.75
CA ASN A 172 -10.39 -10.66 2.68
C ASN A 172 -9.17 -10.58 1.77
N ARG A 173 -8.25 -11.55 1.86
CA ARG A 173 -6.94 -11.43 1.20
C ARG A 173 -6.44 -12.73 0.59
N LEU A 174 -5.91 -12.61 -0.62
CA LEU A 174 -5.17 -13.65 -1.31
C LEU A 174 -3.67 -13.55 -0.98
N LEU A 175 -3.04 -14.67 -0.60
CA LEU A 175 -1.60 -14.78 -0.39
C LEU A 175 -1.01 -15.70 -1.47
N LEU A 176 -0.33 -15.12 -2.47
CA LEU A 176 0.21 -15.83 -3.63
C LEU A 176 1.73 -16.00 -3.50
N LEU A 177 2.19 -17.24 -3.33
CA LEU A 177 3.62 -17.58 -3.33
C LEU A 177 4.02 -18.17 -4.69
N SER A 178 5.06 -17.61 -5.30
CA SER A 178 5.65 -18.09 -6.57
C SER A 178 7.18 -18.07 -6.52
N ASP A 179 7.84 -19.07 -7.12
CA ASP A 179 9.29 -19.10 -7.30
C ASP A 179 9.73 -19.16 -8.77
N GLY A 180 8.77 -19.15 -9.70
CA GLY A 180 9.00 -19.30 -11.14
C GLY A 180 8.31 -18.22 -11.99
N LEU A 181 8.59 -18.27 -13.29
CA LEU A 181 7.96 -17.42 -14.30
C LEU A 181 6.57 -17.95 -14.65
N ALA A 182 5.60 -17.06 -14.83
CA ALA A 182 4.32 -17.41 -15.44
C ALA A 182 4.57 -17.88 -16.88
N ASN A 183 4.50 -19.19 -17.11
CA ASN A 183 4.86 -19.82 -18.39
C ASN A 183 3.68 -20.55 -19.07
N LYS A 184 2.53 -20.60 -18.39
CA LYS A 184 1.25 -21.14 -18.86
C LYS A 184 0.11 -20.20 -18.49
N GLY A 185 -1.01 -20.33 -19.20
CA GLY A 185 -2.18 -19.48 -19.00
C GLY A 185 -1.95 -18.05 -19.51
N ILE A 186 -2.48 -17.06 -18.79
CA ILE A 186 -2.30 -15.65 -19.09
C ILE A 186 -0.96 -15.19 -18.54
N THR A 187 -0.04 -14.81 -19.42
CA THR A 187 1.31 -14.31 -19.05
C THR A 187 1.49 -12.81 -19.28
N ASN A 188 0.49 -12.14 -19.89
CA ASN A 188 0.55 -10.71 -20.12
C ASN A 188 0.44 -9.94 -18.79
N ARG A 189 1.52 -9.23 -18.42
CA ARG A 189 1.62 -8.50 -17.15
C ARG A 189 0.53 -7.44 -16.98
N PHE A 190 0.22 -6.68 -18.02
CA PHE A 190 -0.78 -5.62 -17.98
C PHE A 190 -2.19 -6.18 -17.75
N LEU A 191 -2.53 -7.30 -18.40
CA LEU A 191 -3.83 -7.94 -18.22
C LEU A 191 -4.01 -8.50 -16.80
N LEU A 192 -2.96 -9.14 -16.25
CA LEU A 192 -2.98 -9.63 -14.87
C LEU A 192 -3.07 -8.49 -13.84
N MET A 193 -2.28 -7.43 -14.04
CA MET A 193 -2.32 -6.22 -13.22
C MET A 193 -3.70 -5.57 -13.22
N ASP A 194 -4.28 -5.36 -14.40
CA ASP A 194 -5.60 -4.76 -14.56
C ASP A 194 -6.72 -5.64 -13.99
N THR A 195 -6.56 -6.96 -14.03
CA THR A 195 -7.47 -7.89 -13.35
C THR A 195 -7.39 -7.78 -11.83
N ALA A 196 -6.17 -7.74 -11.26
CA ALA A 196 -5.99 -7.53 -9.82
C ALA A 196 -6.60 -6.20 -9.36
N ARG A 197 -6.39 -5.13 -10.14
CA ARG A 197 -7.02 -3.81 -9.93
C ARG A 197 -8.53 -3.89 -9.87
N ARG A 198 -9.16 -4.49 -10.89
CA ARG A 198 -10.62 -4.60 -10.96
C ARG A 198 -11.19 -5.42 -9.81
N VAL A 199 -10.56 -6.53 -9.45
CA VAL A 199 -11.03 -7.38 -8.35
C VAL A 199 -10.95 -6.63 -7.03
N ASN A 200 -9.83 -5.96 -6.76
CA ASN A 200 -9.67 -5.12 -5.57
C ASN A 200 -10.78 -4.04 -5.52
N GLN A 201 -10.92 -3.23 -6.58
CA GLN A 201 -11.84 -2.10 -6.59
C GLN A 201 -13.31 -2.51 -6.49
N SER A 202 -13.69 -3.65 -7.08
CA SER A 202 -15.09 -4.10 -7.10
C SER A 202 -15.49 -4.94 -5.89
N THR A 203 -14.54 -5.64 -5.24
CA THR A 203 -14.86 -6.61 -4.19
C THR A 203 -14.16 -6.37 -2.85
N ASN A 204 -13.20 -5.44 -2.78
CA ASN A 204 -12.33 -5.24 -1.61
C ASN A 204 -11.63 -6.54 -1.17
N VAL A 205 -11.30 -7.40 -2.14
CA VAL A 205 -10.39 -8.53 -1.95
C VAL A 205 -9.00 -8.07 -2.31
N THR A 206 -8.09 -8.11 -1.34
CA THR A 206 -6.70 -7.67 -1.51
C THR A 206 -5.78 -8.82 -1.90
N LEU A 207 -4.61 -8.51 -2.48
CA LEU A 207 -3.62 -9.51 -2.90
C LEU A 207 -2.22 -9.14 -2.40
N SER A 208 -1.60 -10.06 -1.66
CA SER A 208 -0.18 -10.02 -1.34
C SER A 208 0.57 -11.11 -2.09
N THR A 209 1.73 -10.77 -2.64
CA THR A 209 2.57 -11.65 -3.44
C THR A 209 3.90 -11.91 -2.76
N PHE A 210 4.40 -13.14 -2.90
CA PHE A 210 5.64 -13.59 -2.30
C PHE A 210 6.49 -14.23 -3.40
N GLY A 211 7.57 -13.56 -3.79
CA GLY A 211 8.52 -14.07 -4.78
C GLY A 211 9.70 -14.75 -4.09
N LEU A 212 9.99 -16.01 -4.44
CA LEU A 212 11.09 -16.78 -3.84
C LEU A 212 12.28 -16.94 -4.80
N GLY A 213 13.46 -16.50 -4.37
CA GLY A 213 14.72 -16.67 -5.11
C GLY A 213 14.80 -15.87 -6.43
N ALA A 214 15.71 -16.26 -7.32
CA ALA A 214 16.05 -15.44 -8.48
C ALA A 214 15.11 -15.57 -9.69
N SER A 215 14.21 -16.54 -9.72
CA SER A 215 13.63 -17.04 -10.97
C SER A 215 12.23 -16.53 -11.31
N PHE A 216 11.58 -15.76 -10.42
CA PHE A 216 10.25 -15.21 -10.68
C PHE A 216 10.30 -13.83 -11.36
N ASP A 217 9.17 -13.46 -11.96
CA ASP A 217 8.95 -12.13 -12.55
C ASP A 217 8.57 -11.13 -11.45
N GLU A 218 9.52 -10.29 -11.04
CA GLU A 218 9.29 -9.38 -9.90
C GLU A 218 8.39 -8.22 -10.25
N ASP A 219 8.50 -7.67 -11.46
CA ASP A 219 7.67 -6.54 -11.88
C ASP A 219 6.21 -6.98 -11.87
N LEU A 220 5.93 -8.20 -12.35
CA LEU A 220 4.61 -8.79 -12.28
C LEU A 220 4.11 -8.94 -10.84
N LEU A 221 4.90 -9.54 -9.94
CA LEU A 221 4.46 -9.76 -8.56
C LEU A 221 4.30 -8.45 -7.78
N GLU A 222 5.18 -7.46 -8.02
CA GLU A 222 5.07 -6.12 -7.45
C GLU A 222 3.80 -5.43 -7.94
N TRP A 223 3.53 -5.44 -9.25
CA TRP A 223 2.33 -4.84 -9.83
C TRP A 223 1.05 -5.52 -9.34
N LEU A 224 1.04 -6.85 -9.26
CA LEU A 224 -0.09 -7.60 -8.72
C LEU A 224 -0.39 -7.20 -7.27
N ALA A 225 0.63 -7.02 -6.44
CA ALA A 225 0.43 -6.57 -5.06
C ALA A 225 -0.01 -5.10 -4.97
N ASP A 226 0.64 -4.21 -5.73
CA ASP A 226 0.32 -2.79 -5.74
C ASP A 226 -1.12 -2.54 -6.19
N TRP A 227 -1.52 -3.10 -7.32
CA TRP A 227 -2.84 -2.90 -7.88
C TRP A 227 -3.90 -3.83 -7.25
N GLY A 228 -3.47 -4.92 -6.64
CA GLY A 228 -4.32 -5.76 -5.79
C GLY A 228 -4.50 -5.22 -4.37
N GLY A 229 -3.89 -4.09 -4.01
CA GLY A 229 -4.06 -3.43 -2.71
C GLY A 229 -3.45 -4.17 -1.50
N GLY A 230 -2.45 -5.02 -1.75
CA GLY A 230 -1.70 -5.71 -0.71
C GLY A 230 -0.21 -5.42 -0.76
N ASN A 231 0.59 -6.42 -0.40
CA ASN A 231 2.03 -6.28 -0.18
C ASN A 231 2.84 -7.24 -1.06
N TYR A 232 3.90 -6.71 -1.68
CA TYR A 232 4.94 -7.53 -2.30
C TYR A 232 6.05 -7.87 -1.30
N TYR A 233 6.50 -9.13 -1.33
CA TYR A 233 7.60 -9.64 -0.56
C TYR A 233 8.60 -10.40 -1.43
N PHE A 234 9.87 -10.03 -1.34
CA PHE A 234 10.95 -10.83 -1.88
C PHE A 234 11.56 -11.71 -0.80
N ILE A 235 11.61 -13.01 -1.07
CA ILE A 235 12.16 -14.02 -0.18
C ILE A 235 13.46 -14.53 -0.77
N GLU A 236 14.57 -14.00 -0.27
CA GLU A 236 15.91 -14.35 -0.74
C GLU A 236 16.25 -15.84 -0.56
N LYS A 237 15.82 -16.43 0.57
CA LYS A 237 16.13 -17.81 0.96
C LYS A 237 14.88 -18.49 1.51
N ALA A 238 14.64 -19.74 1.12
CA ALA A 238 13.43 -20.48 1.50
C ALA A 238 13.19 -20.54 3.02
N ARG A 239 14.25 -20.60 3.84
CA ARG A 239 14.14 -20.55 5.31
C ARG A 239 13.47 -19.28 5.87
N LYS A 240 13.39 -18.20 5.09
CA LYS A 240 12.73 -16.95 5.47
C LYS A 240 11.21 -16.98 5.19
N ILE A 241 10.68 -17.93 4.41
CA ILE A 241 9.25 -17.98 4.05
C ILE A 241 8.34 -17.92 5.29
N PRO A 242 8.57 -18.73 6.36
CA PRO A 242 7.70 -18.68 7.54
C PRO A 242 7.68 -17.32 8.23
N ALA A 243 8.81 -16.62 8.29
CA ALA A 243 8.92 -15.30 8.93
C ALA A 243 8.18 -14.21 8.14
N VAL A 244 8.23 -14.27 6.81
CA VAL A 244 7.55 -13.30 5.93
C VAL A 244 6.04 -13.52 5.95
N PHE A 245 5.57 -14.78 5.92
CA PHE A 245 4.15 -15.12 6.08
C PHE A 245 3.62 -14.71 7.46
N LYS A 246 4.44 -14.89 8.50
CA LYS A 246 4.11 -14.40 9.85
C LYS A 246 3.88 -12.89 9.84
N GLN A 247 4.81 -12.14 9.26
CA GLN A 247 4.71 -10.68 9.20
C GLN A 247 3.43 -10.24 8.49
N GLU A 248 3.14 -10.80 7.31
CA GLU A 248 1.92 -10.47 6.57
C GLU A 248 0.65 -10.80 7.39
N LEU A 249 0.61 -11.95 8.05
CA LEU A 249 -0.54 -12.32 8.89
C LEU A 249 -0.74 -11.37 10.07
N GLN A 250 0.35 -10.91 10.69
CA GLN A 250 0.30 -9.94 11.78
C GLN A 250 -0.19 -8.58 11.28
N GLU A 251 0.29 -8.12 10.13
CA GLU A 251 -0.16 -6.86 9.51
C GLU A 251 -1.66 -6.92 9.17
N MET A 252 -2.14 -8.01 8.57
CA MET A 252 -3.57 -8.22 8.30
C MET A 252 -4.43 -8.17 9.57
N GLN A 253 -3.96 -8.81 10.65
CA GLN A 253 -4.69 -8.83 11.92
C GLN A 253 -4.72 -7.46 12.62
N GLN A 254 -3.87 -6.51 12.22
CA GLN A 254 -3.80 -5.14 12.74
C GLN A 254 -4.49 -4.12 11.84
N VAL A 255 -5.08 -4.53 10.71
CA VAL A 255 -5.86 -3.65 9.83
C VAL A 255 -7.06 -3.11 10.59
N CYS A 256 -7.17 -1.79 10.67
CA CYS A 256 -8.30 -1.12 11.33
C CYS A 256 -9.11 -0.24 10.38
N ILE A 257 -8.55 0.10 9.22
CA ILE A 257 -9.22 0.84 8.16
C ILE A 257 -9.09 0.04 6.86
N GLN A 258 -10.18 -0.10 6.11
CA GLN A 258 -10.23 -0.71 4.78
C GLN A 258 -10.86 0.24 3.77
N GLN A 259 -10.74 -0.07 2.47
CA GLN A 259 -11.33 0.73 1.39
C GLN A 259 -10.97 2.22 1.51
N CYS A 260 -9.76 2.53 2.01
CA CYS A 260 -9.32 3.90 2.20
C CYS A 260 -8.99 4.51 0.84
N ARG A 261 -9.82 5.42 0.38
CA ARG A 261 -9.69 6.08 -0.92
C ARG A 261 -9.76 7.57 -0.75
N ALA A 262 -8.77 8.30 -1.27
CA ALA A 262 -8.84 9.75 -1.35
C ALA A 262 -9.26 10.19 -2.74
N GLU A 263 -10.06 11.23 -2.83
CA GLU A 263 -10.53 11.82 -4.09
C GLU A 263 -10.28 13.33 -4.08
N ILE A 264 -9.86 13.84 -5.24
CA ILE A 264 -9.49 15.24 -5.44
C ILE A 264 -10.04 15.65 -6.80
N THR A 265 -10.99 16.58 -6.81
CA THR A 265 -11.48 17.19 -8.05
C THR A 265 -10.57 18.35 -8.43
N LEU A 266 -9.85 18.18 -9.54
CA LEU A 266 -8.91 19.17 -10.06
C LEU A 266 -9.64 20.25 -10.86
N PRO A 267 -9.18 21.52 -10.77
CA PRO A 267 -9.62 22.58 -11.67
C PRO A 267 -9.41 22.20 -13.15
N GLN A 268 -10.16 22.85 -14.04
CA GLN A 268 -9.95 22.67 -15.48
C GLN A 268 -8.51 23.01 -15.87
N ASN A 269 -7.96 22.26 -16.82
CA ASN A 269 -6.60 22.40 -17.37
C ASN A 269 -5.45 22.09 -16.40
N TRP A 270 -5.72 21.62 -15.19
CA TRP A 270 -4.69 21.04 -14.34
C TRP A 270 -4.37 19.61 -14.81
N GLN A 271 -3.08 19.32 -14.97
CA GLN A 271 -2.65 18.01 -15.43
C GLN A 271 -1.93 17.25 -14.32
N VAL A 272 -2.34 16.00 -14.11
CA VAL A 272 -1.59 15.06 -13.27
C VAL A 272 -0.42 14.55 -14.10
N ILE A 273 0.80 14.97 -13.74
CA ILE A 273 2.02 14.51 -14.42
C ILE A 273 2.40 13.14 -13.90
N LYS A 274 2.37 12.97 -12.57
CA LYS A 274 2.76 11.73 -11.92
C LYS A 274 2.17 11.62 -10.52
N VAL A 275 1.87 10.40 -10.09
CA VAL A 275 1.54 10.06 -8.70
C VAL A 275 2.56 9.06 -8.18
N TYR A 276 3.05 9.31 -6.98
CA TYR A 276 4.00 8.43 -6.28
C TYR A 276 3.37 7.88 -4.99
N GLY A 277 3.79 6.68 -4.59
CA GLY A 277 3.47 6.10 -3.28
C GLY A 277 2.13 5.37 -3.16
N SER A 278 1.21 5.56 -4.11
CA SER A 278 -0.12 4.93 -4.11
C SER A 278 -0.58 4.65 -5.55
N PRO A 279 -1.25 3.51 -5.81
CA PRO A 279 -2.02 3.31 -7.03
C PRO A 279 -3.07 4.41 -7.19
N TYR A 280 -3.32 4.81 -8.43
CA TYR A 280 -4.27 5.87 -8.72
C TYR A 280 -5.09 5.58 -9.97
N SER A 281 -6.22 6.25 -10.06
CA SER A 281 -7.02 6.33 -11.29
C SER A 281 -7.55 7.75 -11.44
N GLN A 282 -7.82 8.16 -12.67
CA GLN A 282 -8.42 9.45 -12.95
C GLN A 282 -9.65 9.23 -13.81
N LYS A 283 -10.77 9.84 -13.41
CA LYS A 283 -11.99 9.91 -14.19
C LYS A 283 -12.33 11.38 -14.38
N GLU A 284 -12.37 11.84 -15.62
CA GLU A 284 -12.54 13.26 -15.95
C GLU A 284 -11.49 14.12 -15.22
N ASN A 285 -11.90 15.08 -14.41
CA ASN A 285 -11.02 15.92 -13.60
C ASN A 285 -10.85 15.41 -12.16
N THR A 286 -11.40 14.25 -11.80
CA THR A 286 -11.29 13.71 -10.44
C THR A 286 -10.22 12.64 -10.37
N LEU A 287 -9.21 12.89 -9.53
CA LEU A 287 -8.13 11.97 -9.20
C LEU A 287 -8.53 11.13 -7.99
N TYR A 288 -8.34 9.81 -8.08
CA TYR A 288 -8.56 8.86 -6.99
C TYR A 288 -7.25 8.20 -6.60
N LEU A 289 -6.96 8.17 -5.29
CA LEU A 289 -5.78 7.57 -4.68
C LEU A 289 -6.23 6.39 -3.81
N ASP A 290 -5.73 5.21 -4.13
CA ASP A 290 -6.11 3.98 -3.44
C ASP A 290 -5.07 3.70 -2.32
N PHE A 291 -5.50 3.91 -1.07
CA PHE A 291 -4.71 3.59 0.12
C PHE A 291 -5.08 2.22 0.73
N ASP A 292 -6.12 1.55 0.24
CA ASP A 292 -6.54 0.20 0.63
C ASP A 292 -6.66 0.00 2.15
N ASP A 293 -6.02 -1.06 2.67
CA ASP A 293 -5.99 -1.41 4.09
C ASP A 293 -4.91 -0.60 4.83
N VAL A 294 -5.28 0.06 5.93
CA VAL A 294 -4.36 0.79 6.82
C VAL A 294 -4.32 0.12 8.20
N PHE A 295 -3.12 -0.25 8.64
CA PHE A 295 -2.91 -0.84 9.97
C PHE A 295 -2.89 0.24 11.05
N ALA A 296 -3.18 -0.13 12.30
CA ALA A 296 -3.04 0.77 13.43
C ALA A 296 -1.63 1.40 13.44
N THR A 297 -1.55 2.72 13.63
CA THR A 297 -0.29 3.52 13.63
C THR A 297 0.45 3.61 12.29
N GLN A 298 -0.08 3.01 11.21
CA GLN A 298 0.51 3.15 9.89
C GLN A 298 0.15 4.51 9.29
N THR A 299 1.13 5.12 8.63
CA THR A 299 0.92 6.26 7.73
C THR A 299 1.16 5.82 6.30
N LYS A 300 0.14 5.96 5.44
CA LYS A 300 0.30 5.88 3.98
C LYS A 300 0.34 7.29 3.40
N ALA A 301 1.07 7.46 2.30
CA ALA A 301 1.25 8.75 1.66
C ALA A 301 1.29 8.61 0.14
N ALA A 302 0.66 9.55 -0.53
CA ALA A 302 0.73 9.75 -1.97
C ALA A 302 1.26 11.15 -2.26
N LEU A 303 2.16 11.27 -3.23
CA LEU A 303 2.63 12.56 -3.71
C LEU A 303 2.16 12.73 -5.16
N ILE A 304 1.41 13.79 -5.42
CA ILE A 304 0.90 14.12 -6.75
C ILE A 304 1.74 15.26 -7.31
N GLN A 305 2.33 15.06 -8.47
CA GLN A 305 2.95 16.10 -9.27
C GLN A 305 1.91 16.65 -10.24
N LEU A 306 1.59 17.93 -10.09
CA LEU A 306 0.59 18.64 -10.89
C LEU A 306 1.28 19.68 -11.75
N GLN A 307 0.80 19.84 -12.98
CA GLN A 307 1.15 20.98 -13.83
C GLN A 307 -0.03 21.94 -13.87
N LEU A 308 0.24 23.18 -13.45
CA LEU A 308 -0.70 24.29 -13.50
C LEU A 308 -0.62 24.96 -14.88
N PRO A 309 -1.78 25.38 -15.43
CA PRO A 309 -1.81 26.16 -16.65
C PRO A 309 -1.16 27.52 -16.44
N ALA A 310 -0.57 28.02 -17.50
CA ALA A 310 0.35 29.14 -17.44
C ALA A 310 -0.34 30.50 -17.12
N THR A 311 -1.63 30.64 -17.43
CA THR A 311 -2.39 31.89 -17.37
C THR A 311 -3.30 32.01 -16.14
N GLN A 312 -3.04 31.23 -15.10
CA GLN A 312 -3.95 31.10 -13.97
C GLN A 312 -3.78 32.24 -12.95
N THR A 313 -4.88 32.90 -12.55
CA THR A 313 -4.84 34.02 -11.58
C THR A 313 -5.82 33.88 -10.43
N ASP A 314 -6.54 32.76 -10.34
CA ASP A 314 -7.55 32.56 -9.30
C ASP A 314 -6.97 31.85 -8.08
N THR A 315 -7.60 32.06 -6.93
CA THR A 315 -7.38 31.18 -5.78
C THR A 315 -8.18 29.89 -5.98
N PHE A 316 -7.52 28.73 -5.91
CA PHE A 316 -8.18 27.44 -6.03
C PHE A 316 -8.43 26.82 -4.67
N LYS A 317 -9.66 26.36 -4.45
CA LYS A 317 -10.02 25.51 -3.31
C LYS A 317 -10.13 24.08 -3.81
N LEU A 318 -9.28 23.19 -3.28
CA LEU A 318 -9.21 21.78 -3.68
C LEU A 318 -9.38 20.88 -2.45
N PRO A 319 -10.60 20.78 -1.87
CA PRO A 319 -10.80 19.87 -0.75
C PRO A 319 -10.43 18.44 -1.15
N VAL A 320 -9.69 17.77 -0.29
CA VAL A 320 -9.41 16.33 -0.41
C VAL A 320 -10.46 15.61 0.41
N TYR A 321 -11.26 14.78 -0.24
CA TYR A 321 -12.18 13.89 0.46
C TYR A 321 -11.53 12.52 0.62
N CYS A 322 -11.80 11.84 1.72
CA CYS A 322 -11.38 10.47 1.91
C CYS A 322 -12.54 9.63 2.44
N THR A 323 -12.91 8.62 1.67
CA THR A 323 -13.87 7.59 2.06
C THR A 323 -13.12 6.38 2.60
N TYR A 324 -13.60 5.79 3.68
CA TYR A 324 -12.95 4.64 4.30
C TYR A 324 -13.94 3.82 5.13
N ARG A 325 -13.61 2.56 5.39
CA ARG A 325 -14.35 1.68 6.31
C ARG A 325 -13.53 1.45 7.56
N LYS A 326 -14.05 1.84 8.73
CA LYS A 326 -13.43 1.52 10.01
C LYS A 326 -13.90 0.16 10.48
N LEU A 327 -13.00 -0.78 10.73
CA LEU A 327 -13.37 -2.11 11.22
C LEU A 327 -13.75 -2.10 12.71
N PRO A 328 -14.71 -2.95 13.14
CA PRO A 328 -15.45 -3.94 12.34
C PRO A 328 -16.72 -3.38 11.66
N GLU A 329 -16.92 -2.06 11.65
CA GLU A 329 -18.11 -1.43 11.08
C GLU A 329 -18.19 -1.69 9.57
N THR A 330 -19.40 -1.83 9.04
CA THR A 330 -19.64 -2.12 7.62
C THR A 330 -19.97 -0.89 6.79
N ILE A 331 -20.15 0.26 7.44
CA ILE A 331 -20.56 1.51 6.80
C ILE A 331 -19.31 2.28 6.38
N LEU A 332 -19.35 2.86 5.18
CA LEU A 332 -18.32 3.79 4.73
C LEU A 332 -18.48 5.11 5.49
N GLN A 333 -17.39 5.57 6.08
CA GLN A 333 -17.25 6.88 6.66
C GLN A 333 -16.52 7.80 5.67
N GLN A 334 -16.69 9.10 5.85
CA GLN A 334 -16.01 10.10 5.04
C GLN A 334 -15.38 11.15 5.95
N THR A 335 -14.20 11.62 5.56
CA THR A 335 -13.55 12.80 6.14
C THR A 335 -13.08 13.70 5.00
N GLN A 336 -12.79 14.96 5.30
CA GLN A 336 -12.27 15.91 4.33
C GLN A 336 -11.19 16.78 4.93
N MET A 337 -10.26 17.22 4.08
CA MET A 337 -9.27 18.23 4.41
C MET A 337 -9.40 19.37 3.39
N PRO A 338 -9.82 20.59 3.80
CA PRO A 338 -9.84 21.73 2.90
C PRO A 338 -8.41 22.09 2.50
N LEU A 339 -8.19 22.34 1.22
CA LEU A 339 -6.92 22.89 0.71
C LEU A 339 -7.19 24.11 -0.14
N GLN A 340 -6.21 25.00 -0.14
CA GLN A 340 -6.18 26.13 -1.05
C GLN A 340 -4.77 26.37 -1.58
N VAL A 341 -4.69 26.87 -2.81
CA VAL A 341 -3.47 27.45 -3.37
C VAL A 341 -3.84 28.77 -4.05
N GLN A 342 -2.97 29.77 -3.92
CA GLN A 342 -3.25 31.13 -4.39
C GLN A 342 -2.10 31.69 -5.22
N PRO A 343 -2.36 32.57 -6.20
CA PRO A 343 -1.29 33.21 -6.95
C PRO A 343 -0.49 34.17 -6.06
N THR A 344 0.81 34.31 -6.35
CA THR A 344 1.61 35.44 -5.85
C THR A 344 2.59 35.93 -6.90
N ALA A 345 2.69 37.26 -7.02
CA ALA A 345 3.76 37.92 -7.76
C ALA A 345 4.98 38.23 -6.89
N ASN A 346 4.86 38.05 -5.57
CA ASN A 346 5.95 38.32 -4.63
C ASN A 346 6.91 37.12 -4.58
N LYS A 347 8.03 37.25 -5.31
CA LYS A 347 9.05 36.20 -5.40
C LYS A 347 9.64 35.82 -4.04
N THR A 348 9.86 36.79 -3.14
CA THR A 348 10.41 36.54 -1.81
C THR A 348 9.45 35.73 -0.95
N GLN A 349 8.16 36.08 -0.98
CA GLN A 349 7.10 35.32 -0.30
C GLN A 349 7.00 33.89 -0.85
N TYR A 350 7.00 33.74 -2.17
CA TYR A 350 6.94 32.42 -2.81
C TYR A 350 8.12 31.53 -2.41
N LEU A 351 9.36 32.03 -2.51
CA LEU A 351 10.55 31.24 -2.19
C LEU A 351 10.66 30.88 -0.70
N ALA A 352 10.11 31.71 0.19
CA ALA A 352 10.12 31.45 1.64
C ALA A 352 9.00 30.49 2.11
N ALA A 353 7.97 30.27 1.31
CA ALA A 353 6.76 29.54 1.71
C ALA A 353 6.78 28.04 1.40
N PHE A 354 7.90 27.49 0.93
CA PHE A 354 8.00 26.06 0.63
C PHE A 354 7.93 25.19 1.89
N ASP A 355 7.07 24.16 1.84
CA ASP A 355 6.90 23.22 2.94
C ASP A 355 8.00 22.15 2.94
N SER A 356 8.78 22.13 4.03
CA SER A 356 9.90 21.20 4.20
C SER A 356 9.46 19.73 4.24
N THR A 357 8.25 19.42 4.74
CA THR A 357 7.73 18.06 4.77
C THR A 357 7.41 17.57 3.37
N VAL A 358 6.71 18.37 2.55
CA VAL A 358 6.43 18.01 1.15
C VAL A 358 7.72 17.88 0.35
N LEU A 359 8.64 18.84 0.46
CA LEU A 359 9.92 18.78 -0.25
C LEU A 359 10.73 17.52 0.09
N SER A 360 10.71 17.09 1.36
CA SER A 360 11.38 15.84 1.75
C SER A 360 10.72 14.60 1.13
N HIS A 361 9.41 14.61 0.90
CA HIS A 361 8.69 13.54 0.20
C HIS A 361 8.95 13.58 -1.31
N VAL A 362 8.98 14.76 -1.92
CA VAL A 362 9.38 14.95 -3.34
C VAL A 362 10.73 14.29 -3.55
N LEU A 363 11.71 14.66 -2.72
CA LEU A 363 13.04 14.07 -2.81
C LEU A 363 13.03 12.55 -2.61
N LEU A 364 12.33 12.04 -1.60
CA LEU A 364 12.26 10.60 -1.33
C LEU A 364 11.69 9.84 -2.53
N PHE A 365 10.56 10.29 -3.09
CA PHE A 365 9.91 9.61 -4.20
C PHE A 365 10.68 9.74 -5.52
N GLU A 366 11.26 10.90 -5.81
CA GLU A 366 12.13 11.07 -6.98
C GLU A 366 13.37 10.18 -6.91
N THR A 367 14.03 10.15 -5.75
CA THR A 367 15.26 9.37 -5.56
C THR A 367 14.98 7.86 -5.55
N ASN A 368 13.83 7.46 -5.01
CA ASN A 368 13.32 6.10 -5.10
C ASN A 368 13.08 5.68 -6.57
N GLN A 369 12.42 6.53 -7.38
CA GLN A 369 12.24 6.26 -8.80
C GLN A 369 13.58 6.16 -9.55
N LYS A 370 14.50 7.11 -9.32
CA LYS A 370 15.81 7.10 -9.97
C LYS A 370 16.63 5.85 -9.65
N LEU A 371 16.44 5.26 -8.46
CA LEU A 371 17.07 3.98 -8.14
C LEU A 371 16.43 2.83 -8.93
N TYR A 372 15.11 2.81 -9.14
CA TYR A 372 14.49 1.84 -10.06
C TYR A 372 15.06 1.99 -11.47
N ASP A 373 15.22 3.22 -11.96
CA ASP A 373 15.78 3.48 -13.29
C ASP A 373 17.23 2.96 -13.39
N ALA A 374 18.05 3.19 -12.36
CA ALA A 374 19.41 2.65 -12.30
C ALA A 374 19.43 1.11 -12.28
N ILE A 375 18.55 0.47 -11.50
CA ILE A 375 18.48 -0.99 -11.46
C ILE A 375 18.01 -1.55 -12.82
N ALA A 376 17.06 -0.90 -13.49
CA ALA A 376 16.63 -1.30 -14.82
C ALA A 376 17.77 -1.27 -15.86
N ILE A 377 18.71 -0.32 -15.74
CA ILE A 377 19.92 -0.29 -16.58
C ILE A 377 20.80 -1.53 -16.31
N ALA A 378 20.97 -1.93 -15.05
CA ALA A 378 21.69 -3.15 -14.69
C ALA A 378 20.96 -4.42 -15.14
N ASP A 379 19.63 -4.46 -15.09
CA ASP A 379 18.81 -5.57 -15.61
C ASP A 379 19.03 -5.75 -17.12
N GLY A 380 19.29 -4.66 -17.85
CA GLY A 380 19.71 -4.67 -19.25
C GLY A 380 21.16 -5.11 -19.49
N GLY A 381 21.90 -5.47 -18.43
CA GLY A 381 23.29 -5.93 -18.49
C GLY A 381 24.34 -4.82 -18.46
N ASN A 382 23.95 -3.54 -18.33
CA ASN A 382 24.89 -2.41 -18.33
C ASN A 382 25.21 -1.94 -16.89
N TYR A 383 26.06 -2.70 -16.21
CA TYR A 383 26.41 -2.42 -14.81
C TYR A 383 27.19 -1.10 -14.63
N ASP A 384 28.03 -0.72 -15.59
CA ASP A 384 28.79 0.53 -15.54
C ASP A 384 27.87 1.76 -15.60
N ALA A 385 26.93 1.78 -16.56
CA ALA A 385 25.96 2.87 -16.65
C ALA A 385 25.02 2.90 -15.43
N SER A 386 24.63 1.74 -14.89
CA SER A 386 23.92 1.67 -13.62
C SER A 386 24.73 2.28 -12.48
N GLY A 387 26.05 2.02 -12.43
CA GLY A 387 26.95 2.56 -11.41
C GLY A 387 27.08 4.08 -11.50
N ILE A 388 27.18 4.63 -12.71
CA ILE A 388 27.20 6.08 -12.96
C ILE A 388 25.90 6.71 -12.46
N ALA A 389 24.75 6.18 -12.90
CA ALA A 389 23.43 6.70 -12.50
C ALA A 389 23.21 6.64 -10.98
N ALA A 390 23.58 5.53 -10.34
CA ALA A 390 23.49 5.38 -8.89
C ALA A 390 24.43 6.34 -8.14
N THR A 391 25.63 6.58 -8.66
CA THR A 391 26.61 7.50 -8.07
C THR A 391 26.14 8.96 -8.15
N GLU A 392 25.56 9.37 -9.27
CA GLU A 392 24.92 10.69 -9.41
C GLU A 392 23.76 10.86 -8.43
N LEU A 393 22.94 9.81 -8.28
CA LEU A 393 21.87 9.78 -7.30
C LEU A 393 22.39 9.92 -5.86
N LEU A 394 23.47 9.21 -5.51
CA LEU A 394 24.09 9.29 -4.19
C LEU A 394 24.58 10.71 -3.89
N LYS A 395 25.25 11.36 -4.85
CA LYS A 395 25.69 12.76 -4.73
C LYS A 395 24.50 13.71 -4.50
N LYS A 396 23.39 13.53 -5.24
CA LYS A 396 22.16 14.31 -5.01
C LYS A 396 21.63 14.10 -3.59
N LEU A 397 21.54 12.85 -3.13
CA LEU A 397 21.07 12.53 -1.78
C LEU A 397 21.97 13.12 -0.68
N GLN A 398 23.29 13.06 -0.85
CA GLN A 398 24.26 13.60 0.11
C GLN A 398 24.05 15.10 0.34
N THR A 399 23.94 15.88 -0.75
CA THR A 399 23.72 17.34 -0.68
C THR A 399 22.37 17.67 -0.02
N GLN A 400 21.34 16.86 -0.28
CA GLN A 400 20.00 17.12 0.27
C GLN A 400 19.85 16.68 1.72
N LEU A 401 20.59 15.66 2.18
CA LEU A 401 20.62 15.26 3.59
C LEU A 401 21.16 16.36 4.51
N LEU A 402 22.01 17.26 4.00
CA LEU A 402 22.42 18.47 4.73
C LEU A 402 21.23 19.40 5.03
N ARG A 403 20.22 19.42 4.16
CA ARG A 403 18.98 20.20 4.34
C ARG A 403 17.95 19.47 5.20
N PHE A 404 17.97 18.13 5.21
CA PHE A 404 17.03 17.28 5.94
C PHE A 404 17.73 16.26 6.86
N PRO A 405 18.61 16.69 7.79
CA PRO A 405 19.49 15.77 8.52
C PRO A 405 18.77 14.84 9.50
N ALA A 406 17.51 15.14 9.86
CA ALA A 406 16.69 14.31 10.75
C ALA A 406 15.81 13.29 9.99
N ASN A 407 15.74 13.34 8.66
CA ASN A 407 14.83 12.47 7.90
C ASN A 407 15.37 11.03 7.78
N ALA A 408 14.82 10.13 8.58
CA ALA A 408 15.23 8.72 8.62
C ALA A 408 15.01 7.97 7.30
N MET A 409 13.98 8.29 6.53
CA MET A 409 13.71 7.61 5.26
C MET A 409 14.70 8.03 4.17
N LEU A 410 15.08 9.30 4.11
CA LEU A 410 16.14 9.76 3.21
C LEU A 410 17.51 9.15 3.57
N LYS A 411 17.80 8.97 4.87
CA LYS A 411 19.01 8.24 5.31
C LYS A 411 18.99 6.79 4.85
N LYS A 412 17.87 6.08 5.05
CA LYS A 412 17.70 4.71 4.53
C LYS A 412 17.86 4.64 3.01
N GLN A 413 17.32 5.61 2.27
CA GLN A 413 17.49 5.67 0.81
C GLN A 413 18.97 5.88 0.43
N PHE A 414 19.68 6.75 1.14
CA PHE A 414 21.12 6.97 0.94
C PHE A 414 21.94 5.71 1.20
N GLU A 415 21.72 5.04 2.34
CA GLU A 415 22.39 3.78 2.69
C GLU A 415 22.11 2.69 1.66
N LEU A 416 20.87 2.58 1.17
CA LEU A 416 20.49 1.63 0.12
C LEU A 416 21.26 1.90 -1.18
N VAL A 417 21.28 3.15 -1.64
CA VAL A 417 22.00 3.53 -2.87
C VAL A 417 23.50 3.28 -2.71
N GLN A 418 24.08 3.60 -1.56
CA GLN A 418 25.49 3.36 -1.25
C GLN A 418 25.83 1.86 -1.29
N ASN A 419 25.01 1.03 -0.65
CA ASN A 419 25.18 -0.42 -0.64
C ASN A 419 25.04 -1.01 -2.05
N TYR A 420 24.08 -0.53 -2.84
CA TYR A 420 23.87 -0.96 -4.22
C TYR A 420 25.08 -0.64 -5.11
N ILE A 421 25.66 0.56 -5.00
CA ILE A 421 26.90 0.93 -5.70
C ILE A 421 28.04 -0.03 -5.32
N GLY A 422 28.19 -0.33 -4.02
CA GLY A 422 29.21 -1.28 -3.55
C GLY A 422 29.05 -2.68 -4.14
N GLN A 423 27.82 -3.13 -4.37
CA GLN A 423 27.54 -4.43 -5.02
C GLN A 423 27.84 -4.39 -6.52
N LEU A 424 27.55 -3.29 -7.21
CA LEU A 424 27.81 -3.14 -8.64
C LEU A 424 29.29 -3.30 -9.01
N VAL A 425 30.21 -2.89 -8.12
CA VAL A 425 31.67 -3.07 -8.32
C VAL A 425 32.04 -4.54 -8.56
N TYR A 426 31.32 -5.47 -7.93
CA TYR A 426 31.56 -6.91 -8.05
C TYR A 426 30.61 -7.61 -9.03
N ALA A 427 29.67 -6.88 -9.65
CA ALA A 427 28.62 -7.47 -10.47
C ALA A 427 29.18 -8.25 -11.68
N ALA A 428 30.31 -7.81 -12.25
CA ALA A 428 30.98 -8.52 -13.34
C ALA A 428 31.57 -9.89 -12.92
N GLN A 429 31.83 -10.09 -11.63
CA GLN A 429 32.35 -11.36 -11.07
C GLN A 429 31.22 -12.31 -10.64
N TYR A 430 30.00 -11.79 -10.54
CA TYR A 430 28.84 -12.56 -10.15
C TYR A 430 28.37 -13.46 -11.29
N ASN A 431 27.93 -14.68 -10.96
CA ASN A 431 27.15 -15.47 -11.89
C ASN A 431 25.74 -14.89 -12.05
N GLU A 432 25.01 -15.35 -13.08
CA GLU A 432 23.66 -14.84 -13.40
C GLU A 432 22.70 -14.90 -12.21
N TYR A 433 22.78 -15.96 -11.39
CA TYR A 433 21.95 -16.09 -10.20
C TYR A 433 22.28 -14.99 -9.18
N GLN A 434 23.56 -14.74 -8.90
CA GLN A 434 24.00 -13.70 -7.97
C GLN A 434 23.61 -12.29 -8.46
N GLN A 435 23.72 -12.02 -9.77
CA GLN A 435 23.30 -10.75 -10.38
C GLN A 435 21.79 -10.51 -10.18
N LYS A 436 20.96 -11.50 -10.52
CA LYS A 436 19.50 -11.42 -10.30
C LYS A 436 19.14 -11.22 -8.83
N MET A 437 19.83 -11.91 -7.92
CA MET A 437 19.60 -11.76 -6.49
C MET A 437 19.97 -10.35 -5.99
N MET A 438 21.08 -9.79 -6.46
CA MET A 438 21.51 -8.42 -6.16
C MET A 438 20.45 -7.41 -6.59
N GLN A 439 19.99 -7.47 -7.85
CA GLN A 439 18.98 -6.58 -8.41
C GLN A 439 17.64 -6.69 -7.66
N LYS A 440 17.15 -7.91 -7.42
CA LYS A 440 15.90 -8.17 -6.69
C LYS A 440 15.94 -7.68 -5.25
N ASN A 441 17.08 -7.83 -4.56
CA ASN A 441 17.25 -7.29 -3.21
C ASN A 441 17.17 -5.76 -3.22
N ALA A 442 17.90 -5.10 -4.14
CA ALA A 442 17.90 -3.65 -4.27
C ALA A 442 16.49 -3.11 -4.60
N LYS A 443 15.76 -3.75 -5.53
CA LYS A 443 14.36 -3.40 -5.84
C LYS A 443 13.44 -3.61 -4.65
N HIS A 444 13.57 -4.73 -3.94
CA HIS A 444 12.73 -5.00 -2.76
C HIS A 444 12.96 -3.99 -1.63
N ASP A 445 14.20 -3.63 -1.34
CA ASP A 445 14.50 -2.62 -0.32
C ASP A 445 14.02 -1.22 -0.76
N ASN A 446 14.15 -0.88 -2.05
CA ASN A 446 13.61 0.34 -2.62
C ASN A 446 12.06 0.37 -2.53
N TYR A 447 11.40 -0.75 -2.82
CA TYR A 447 9.96 -0.94 -2.64
C TYR A 447 9.53 -0.70 -1.17
N ARG A 448 10.27 -1.25 -0.21
CA ARG A 448 9.97 -1.07 1.23
C ARG A 448 10.07 0.39 1.65
N ILE A 449 11.06 1.14 1.16
CA ILE A 449 11.19 2.57 1.41
C ILE A 449 10.00 3.33 0.80
N ARG A 450 9.63 3.04 -0.45
CA ARG A 450 8.46 3.64 -1.14
C ARG A 450 7.17 3.45 -0.35
N LYS A 451 6.94 2.22 0.15
CA LYS A 451 5.77 1.86 0.96
C LYS A 451 5.89 2.26 2.43
N LYS A 452 6.99 2.91 2.83
CA LYS A 452 7.30 3.32 4.22
C LYS A 452 7.19 2.16 5.22
N ARG A 453 7.56 0.94 4.81
CA ARG A 453 7.52 -0.24 5.66
C ARG A 453 8.79 -0.32 6.51
N LYS A 454 8.63 -0.75 7.78
CA LYS A 454 9.75 -0.89 8.72
C LYS A 454 10.70 -2.00 8.30
#